data_AF-A0A0A8JLL8-F1
#
_entry.id   AF-A0A0A8JLL8-F1
#
_cell.length_a   1.000
_cell.length_b   1.000
_cell.length_c   1.000
_cell.angle_alpha   90.00
_cell.angle_beta   90.00
_cell.angle_gamma   90.00
#
_symmetry.space_group_name_H-M   'P 1'
#
loop_
_entity.id
_entity.type
_entity.pdbx_description
1 polymer ?
#
loop_
_entity_poly.entity_id
_entity_poly.type
_entity_poly.pdbx_seq_one_letter_code
_entity_poly.pdbx_strand_id
1 'polypeptide(L)' 'MYSTKEIVRLYHEEKMSGPQIAKMLGCSTSLVYYRLNSDPRPMRTREEAGWLQTIKSFYGFIPSRFKD' A
#
# COMPACT_ATOMS: atom_id res chain seq x y z
N MET A 1 16.35 -10.02 3.56
CA MET A 1 15.91 -9.66 2.18
C MET A 1 14.40 -9.76 2.16
N TYR A 2 13.67 -8.65 2.07
CA TYR A 2 12.19 -8.66 2.10
C TYR A 2 11.65 -9.42 0.89
N SER A 3 10.56 -10.15 1.05
CA SER A 3 9.98 -10.95 -0.06
C SER A 3 9.02 -10.11 -0.90
N THR A 4 8.83 -10.48 -2.17
CA THR A 4 7.79 -9.85 -3.03
C THR A 4 6.41 -10.01 -2.40
N LYS A 5 6.11 -11.20 -1.84
CA LYS A 5 4.82 -11.49 -1.21
C LYS A 5 4.51 -10.53 -0.06
N GLU A 6 5.50 -10.19 0.75
CA GLU A 6 5.35 -9.26 1.87
C GLU A 6 4.98 -7.86 1.40
N ILE A 7 5.67 -7.32 0.40
CA ILE A 7 5.38 -6.00 -0.19
C ILE A 7 3.95 -5.96 -0.74
N VAL A 8 3.55 -7.01 -1.46
CA VAL A 8 2.22 -7.08 -2.06
C VAL A 8 1.14 -7.21 -0.99
N ARG A 9 1.37 -7.95 0.10
CA ARG A 9 0.46 -8.03 1.27
C ARG A 9 0.27 -6.65 1.92
N LEU A 10 1.37 -5.97 2.27
CA LEU A 10 1.34 -4.65 2.89
C LEU A 10 0.63 -3.61 1.99
N TYR A 11 0.79 -3.74 0.68
CA TYR A 11 0.06 -2.91 -0.26
C TYR A 11 -1.43 -3.31 -0.32
N HIS A 12 -1.79 -4.48 -0.82
CA HIS A 12 -3.20 -4.76 -1.10
C HIS A 12 -4.08 -4.95 0.15
N GLU A 13 -3.53 -5.51 1.22
CA GLU A 13 -4.30 -5.87 2.42
C GLU A 13 -4.22 -4.78 3.49
N GLU A 14 -3.01 -4.36 3.86
CA GLU A 14 -2.80 -3.33 4.89
C GLU A 14 -2.94 -1.90 4.35
N LYS A 15 -3.21 -1.75 3.05
CA LYS A 15 -3.46 -0.48 2.36
C LYS A 15 -2.35 0.56 2.61
N MET A 16 -1.11 0.12 2.75
CA MET A 16 0.05 0.99 2.87
C MET A 16 0.45 1.59 1.52
N SER A 17 1.00 2.80 1.52
CA SER A 17 1.57 3.40 0.32
C SER A 17 2.98 2.85 0.04
N GLY A 18 3.43 2.91 -1.21
CA GLY A 18 4.79 2.50 -1.59
C GLY A 18 5.88 3.14 -0.71
N PRO A 19 5.85 4.46 -0.44
CA PRO A 19 6.76 5.12 0.50
C PRO A 19 6.68 4.62 1.94
N GLN A 20 5.49 4.31 2.45
CA GLN A 20 5.34 3.75 3.78
C GLN A 20 5.98 2.36 3.88
N ILE A 21 5.76 1.51 2.88
CA ILE A 21 6.36 0.18 2.79
C ILE A 21 7.88 0.28 2.68
N ALA A 22 8.38 1.16 1.81
CA ALA A 22 9.81 1.40 1.62
C ALA A 22 10.50 1.82 2.92
N LYS A 23 9.91 2.76 3.66
CA LYS A 23 10.41 3.21 4.97
C LYS A 23 10.36 2.08 6.00
N MET A 24 9.25 1.36 6.09
CA MET A 24 9.07 0.25 7.03
C MET A 24 10.09 -0.88 6.80
N LEU A 25 10.34 -1.21 5.54
CA LEU A 25 11.26 -2.26 5.15
C LEU A 25 12.68 -1.74 4.90
N GLY A 26 13.01 -0.47 5.16
CA GLY A 26 14.36 0.05 4.92
C GLY A 26 14.89 -0.16 3.48
N CYS A 27 14.01 -0.04 2.47
CA CYS A 27 14.35 -0.23 1.06
C CYS A 27 13.90 0.95 0.20
N SER A 28 14.26 0.97 -1.09
CA SER A 28 13.86 2.05 -1.99
C SER A 28 12.40 1.91 -2.45
N THR A 29 11.74 3.04 -2.66
CA THR A 29 10.39 3.08 -3.26
C THR A 29 10.37 2.46 -4.64
N SER A 30 11.40 2.66 -5.45
CA SER A 30 11.53 2.05 -6.78
C SER A 30 11.49 0.52 -6.73
N LEU A 31 12.16 -0.10 -5.75
CA LEU A 31 12.12 -1.56 -5.56
C LEU A 31 10.70 -2.03 -5.22
N VAL A 32 10.01 -1.29 -4.35
CA VAL A 32 8.62 -1.59 -3.98
C VAL A 32 7.72 -1.55 -5.22
N TYR A 33 7.75 -0.47 -6.00
CA TYR A 33 6.92 -0.35 -7.20
C TYR A 33 7.28 -1.35 -8.29
N TYR A 34 8.56 -1.66 -8.48
CA TYR A 34 9.01 -2.70 -9.41
C TYR A 34 8.36 -4.05 -9.08
N ARG A 35 8.34 -4.40 -7.78
CA ARG A 35 7.76 -5.67 -7.31
C ARG A 35 6.24 -5.68 -7.38
N LEU A 36 5.58 -4.55 -7.09
CA LEU A 36 4.13 -4.42 -7.26
C LEU A 36 3.73 -4.54 -8.73
N ASN A 37 4.50 -3.96 -9.65
CA ASN A 37 4.24 -4.05 -11.09
C ASN A 37 4.48 -5.46 -11.66
N SER A 38 5.19 -6.31 -10.92
CA SER A 38 5.39 -7.72 -11.28
C SER A 38 4.31 -8.63 -10.69
N ASP A 39 3.42 -8.12 -9.84
CA ASP A 39 2.28 -8.88 -9.31
C ASP A 39 1.14 -8.92 -10.34
N PRO A 40 0.38 -10.02 -10.45
CA PRO A 40 -0.79 -10.08 -11.32
C PRO A 40 -1.91 -9.11 -10.96
N ARG A 41 -1.95 -8.63 -9.70
CA ARG A 41 -2.97 -7.65 -9.28
C ARG A 41 -2.60 -6.26 -9.79
N PRO A 42 -3.59 -5.49 -10.27
CA PRO A 42 -3.33 -4.14 -10.74
C PRO A 42 -2.92 -3.22 -9.59
N MET A 43 -2.06 -2.25 -9.89
CA MET A 43 -1.82 -1.14 -8.98
C MET A 43 -3.10 -0.34 -8.73
N ARG A 44 -3.18 0.30 -7.56
CA ARG A 44 -4.33 1.13 -7.22
C ARG A 44 -4.47 2.29 -8.21
N THR A 45 -5.71 2.63 -8.51
CA THR A 45 -6.00 3.84 -9.28
C THR A 45 -5.65 5.09 -8.46
N ARG A 46 -5.57 6.24 -9.14
CA ARG A 46 -5.37 7.53 -8.47
C ARG A 46 -6.51 7.85 -7.50
N GLU A 47 -7.74 7.49 -7.87
CA GLU A 47 -8.94 7.68 -7.04
C GLU A 47 -8.87 6.84 -5.77
N GLU A 48 -8.56 5.54 -5.89
CA GLU A 48 -8.38 4.65 -4.75
C GLU A 48 -7.25 5.13 -3.83
N ALA A 49 -6.11 5.54 -4.39
CA ALA A 49 -5.00 6.07 -3.61
C ALA A 49 -5.37 7.36 -2.86
N GLY A 50 -6.13 8.26 -3.52
CA GLY A 50 -6.64 9.49 -2.92
C GLY A 50 -7.62 9.21 -1.79
N TRP A 51 -8.57 8.30 -1.99
CA TRP A 51 -9.53 7.92 -0.97
C TRP A 51 -8.86 7.30 0.27
N LEU A 52 -7.89 6.41 0.09
CA LEU A 52 -7.11 5.82 1.18
C LEU A 52 -6.30 6.88 1.96
N GLN A 53 -5.76 7.89 1.27
CA GLN A 53 -5.06 9.00 1.91
C GLN A 53 -6.03 9.86 2.73
N THR A 54 -7.17 10.22 2.15
CA THR A 54 -8.23 10.99 2.81
C THR A 54 -8.69 10.30 4.09
N ILE A 55 -8.99 9.00 4.04
CA ILE A 55 -9.39 8.23 5.22
C ILE A 55 -8.31 8.25 6.29
N LYS A 56 -7.04 8.01 5.94
CA LYS A 56 -5.93 8.08 6.89
C LYS A 56 -5.85 9.44 7.56
N SER A 57 -6.08 10.52 6.82
CA SER A 57 -6.07 11.89 7.37
C SER A 57 -7.22 12.12 8.35
N PHE A 58 -8.43 11.61 8.07
CA PHE A 58 -9.59 11.81 8.94
C PHE A 58 -9.61 10.91 10.18
N TYR A 59 -9.21 9.64 10.05
CA TYR A 59 -9.35 8.64 11.11
C TYR A 59 -8.03 8.24 11.77
N GLY A 60 -6.88 8.63 11.22
CA GLY A 60 -5.56 8.19 11.68
C GLY A 60 -5.19 6.74 11.30
N PHE A 61 -6.17 5.93 10.89
CA PHE A 61 -6.02 4.57 10.36
C PHE A 61 -7.05 4.32 9.26
N ILE A 62 -6.88 3.25 8.48
CA ILE A 62 -7.90 2.83 7.51
C ILE A 62 -8.82 1.85 8.24
N PRO A 63 -10.08 2.22 8.55
CA PRO A 63 -10.99 1.31 9.21
C PRO A 63 -11.25 0.12 8.28
N SER A 64 -11.14 -1.08 8.84
CA SER A 64 -11.33 -2.34 8.11
C SER A 64 -12.78 -2.59 7.69
N ARG A 65 -13.73 -1.78 8.17
CA ARG A 65 -15.15 -1.84 7.85
C ARG A 65 -15.81 -0.49 8.14
N PHE A 66 -16.25 0.22 7.11
CA PHE A 66 -17.30 1.22 7.28
C PHE A 66 -18.59 0.41 7.45
N LYS A 67 -19.12 0.29 8.68
CA LYS A 67 -20.45 -0.28 8.87
C LYS A 67 -21.46 0.75 8.34
N ASP A 68 -22.38 0.28 7.51
CA ASP A 68 -23.64 0.97 7.20
C ASP A 68 -24.42 1.30 8.49
#